data_AF-A0A947B3T7-F1
#
_entry.id   AF-A0A947B3T7-F1
#
_cell.length_a   1.000
_cell.length_b   1.000
_cell.length_c   1.000
_cell.angle_alpha   90.00
_cell.angle_beta   90.00
_cell.angle_gamma   90.00
#
_symmetry.space_group_name_H-M   'P 1'
#
loop_
_entity.id
_entity.type
_entity.pdbx_description
1 polymer ?
#
loop_
_entity_poly.entity_id
_entity_poly.type
_entity_poly.pdbx_seq_one_letter_code
_entity_poly.pdbx_strand_id
1 'polypeptide(L)'
;VYVVFCDLGIGIPESLPKKQPSVWQRISEKFGANPKDSQVISEAILHSTSRTGYAHRGKGLNQLTNILSQTPGGNLRLYSNYGCYTLRDDKRYLRDYKTTINGTLISWSLPIKE
;
A
#
# COMPACT_ATOMS: atom_id res chain seq x y z
N VAL A 1 -4.96 -0.71 -19.69
CA VAL A 1 -3.54 -0.62 -19.28
C VAL A 1 -3.29 -1.51 -18.07
N TYR A 2 -2.13 -2.15 -18.03
CA TYR A 2 -1.61 -2.84 -16.85
C TYR A 2 -0.18 -2.35 -16.58
N VAL A 3 0.13 -1.96 -15.35
CA VAL A 3 1.44 -1.42 -14.96
C VAL A 3 1.92 -2.08 -13.68
N VAL A 4 3.21 -2.42 -13.64
CA VAL A 4 3.87 -3.01 -12.48
C VAL A 4 5.15 -2.26 -12.16
N PHE A 5 5.34 -1.93 -10.88
CA PHE A 5 6.59 -1.43 -10.32
C PHE A 5 7.11 -2.43 -9.30
N CYS A 6 8.41 -2.74 -9.36
CA CYS A 6 9.08 -3.61 -8.42
C CYS A 6 10.29 -2.89 -7.81
N ASP A 7 10.39 -2.91 -6.48
CA ASP A 7 11.52 -2.42 -5.71
C ASP A 7 11.93 -3.48 -4.69
N LEU A 8 13.17 -3.97 -4.75
CA LEU A 8 13.70 -5.01 -3.85
C LEU A 8 14.37 -4.43 -2.59
N GLY A 9 13.96 -3.23 -2.16
CA GLY A 9 14.37 -2.65 -0.89
C GLY A 9 13.73 -3.30 0.34
N ILE A 10 13.85 -2.67 1.51
CA ILE A 10 13.41 -3.23 2.81
C ILE A 10 11.88 -3.39 2.98
N GLY A 11 11.08 -2.88 2.05
CA GLY A 11 9.62 -2.94 2.12
C GLY A 11 8.95 -1.85 2.98
N ILE A 12 7.63 -1.74 2.85
CA ILE A 12 6.80 -0.81 3.61
C ILE A 12 6.79 -1.17 5.09
N PRO A 13 6.53 -2.43 5.52
CA PRO A 13 6.43 -2.77 6.93
C PRO A 13 7.68 -2.41 7.74
N GLU A 14 8.87 -2.66 7.18
CA GLU A 14 10.14 -2.36 7.85
C GLU A 14 10.54 -0.89 7.79
N SER A 15 10.13 -0.18 6.74
CA SER A 15 10.51 1.23 6.56
C SER A 15 9.57 2.20 7.27
N LEU A 16 8.31 1.82 7.52
CA LEU A 16 7.29 2.69 8.10
C LEU A 16 7.62 3.13 9.54
N PRO A 17 8.05 2.27 10.48
CA PRO A 17 8.37 2.68 11.84
C PRO A 17 9.47 3.75 11.89
N LYS A 18 10.45 3.66 10.98
CA LYS A 18 11.57 4.59 10.88
C LYS A 18 11.17 5.92 10.22
N LYS A 19 10.30 5.85 9.21
CA LYS A 19 9.92 7.01 8.38
C LYS A 19 8.73 7.78 8.92
N GLN A 20 7.78 7.10 9.58
CA GLN A 20 6.53 7.67 10.09
C GLN A 20 6.17 7.06 11.47
N PRO A 21 6.92 7.38 12.53
CA PRO A 21 6.71 6.80 13.87
C PRO A 21 5.30 7.02 14.42
N SER A 22 4.69 8.18 14.14
CA SER A 22 3.32 8.49 14.59
C SER A 22 2.26 7.63 13.90
N VAL A 23 2.45 7.31 12.62
CA VAL A 23 1.58 6.36 11.90
C VAL A 23 1.78 4.95 12.47
N TRP A 24 3.03 4.56 12.70
CA TRP A 24 3.34 3.27 13.31
C TRP A 24 2.73 3.08 14.71
N GLN A 25 2.76 4.13 15.53
CA GLN A 25 2.13 4.11 16.84
C GLN A 25 0.63 3.80 16.73
N ARG A 26 -0.09 4.49 15.83
CA ARG A 26 -1.52 4.23 15.58
C ARG A 26 -1.78 2.82 15.10
N ILE A 27 -0.93 2.30 14.22
CA ILE A 27 -1.01 0.91 13.73
C ILE A 27 -0.84 -0.05 14.91
N SER A 28 0.15 0.20 15.76
CA SER A 28 0.46 -0.63 16.93
C SER A 28 -0.66 -0.61 17.96
N GLU A 29 -1.27 0.55 18.21
CA GLU A 29 -2.45 0.70 19.07
C GLU A 29 -3.67 -0.06 18.52
N LYS A 30 -3.82 -0.08 17.18
CA LYS A 30 -4.96 -0.72 16.51
C LYS A 30 -4.83 -2.23 16.37
N PHE A 31 -3.62 -2.74 16.12
CA PHE A 31 -3.40 -4.14 15.74
C PHE A 31 -2.44 -4.89 16.67
N GLY A 32 -1.91 -4.24 17.71
CA GLY A 32 -0.92 -4.79 18.63
C GLY A 32 0.53 -4.55 18.16
N ALA A 33 1.49 -4.97 18.98
CA ALA A 33 2.92 -4.70 18.78
C ALA A 33 3.52 -5.33 17.50
N ASN A 34 2.90 -6.40 16.99
CA ASN A 34 3.32 -7.12 15.79
C ASN A 34 2.17 -7.17 14.78
N PRO A 35 1.83 -6.04 14.13
CA PRO A 35 0.80 -6.00 13.10
C PRO A 35 1.23 -6.85 11.90
N LYS A 36 0.27 -7.44 11.19
CA LYS A 36 0.56 -8.15 9.94
C LYS A 36 0.98 -7.15 8.85
N ASP A 37 1.89 -7.54 7.98
CA ASP A 37 2.37 -6.70 6.88
C ASP A 37 1.23 -6.16 6.02
N SER A 38 0.20 -6.98 5.74
CA SER A 38 -0.98 -6.53 4.98
C SER A 38 -1.75 -5.40 5.68
N GLN A 39 -1.82 -5.41 7.02
CA GLN A 39 -2.42 -4.34 7.82
C GLN A 39 -1.55 -3.08 7.76
N VAL A 40 -0.24 -3.23 7.91
CA VAL A 40 0.71 -2.11 7.84
C VAL A 40 0.64 -1.42 6.47
N ILE A 41 0.58 -2.18 5.39
CA ILE A 41 0.39 -1.66 4.03
C ILE A 41 -0.92 -0.87 3.93
N SER A 42 -2.03 -1.43 4.42
CA SER A 42 -3.35 -0.80 4.37
C SER A 42 -3.35 0.57 5.07
N GLU A 43 -2.78 0.63 6.27
CA GLU A 43 -2.70 1.87 7.04
C GLU A 43 -1.70 2.85 6.43
N ALA A 44 -0.59 2.37 5.86
CA ALA A 44 0.36 3.22 5.15
C ALA A 44 -0.28 3.89 3.92
N ILE A 45 -1.18 3.21 3.21
CA ILE A 45 -1.96 3.79 2.11
C ILE A 45 -2.93 4.86 2.65
N LEU A 46 -3.69 4.52 3.71
CA LEU A 46 -4.69 5.42 4.29
C LEU A 46 -4.07 6.70 4.86
N HIS A 47 -2.93 6.55 5.52
CA HIS A 47 -2.24 7.61 6.23
C HIS A 47 -1.02 8.14 5.48
N SER A 48 -0.90 7.85 4.17
CA SER A 48 0.20 8.34 3.36
C SER A 48 0.23 9.87 3.38
N THR A 49 1.12 10.43 4.20
CA THR A 49 1.41 11.85 4.28
C THR A 49 2.79 12.10 3.68
N SER A 50 2.98 13.25 3.05
CA SER A 50 4.27 13.60 2.45
C SER A 50 5.36 13.69 3.52
N ARG A 51 6.45 12.93 3.37
CA ARG A 51 7.63 12.97 4.26
C ARG A 51 8.25 14.37 4.40
N THR A 52 8.01 15.26 3.45
CA THR A 52 8.72 16.56 3.32
C THR A 52 7.84 17.78 3.60
N GLY A 53 6.56 17.60 3.94
CA GLY A 53 5.59 18.71 4.04
C GLY A 53 5.26 19.41 2.71
N TYR A 54 6.06 19.20 1.65
CA TYR A 54 5.76 19.68 0.32
C TYR A 54 4.49 19.03 -0.23
N ALA A 55 3.52 19.87 -0.57
CA ALA A 55 2.18 19.49 -1.02
C ALA A 55 2.13 18.52 -2.22
N HIS A 56 3.25 18.30 -2.93
CA HIS A 56 3.35 17.54 -4.18
C HIS A 56 4.01 16.14 -4.05
N ARG A 57 4.51 15.71 -2.89
CA ARG A 57 5.14 14.37 -2.71
C ARG A 57 4.32 13.45 -1.81
N GLY A 58 4.52 12.14 -1.91
CA GLY A 58 3.97 11.14 -0.97
C GLY A 58 2.45 10.93 -1.01
N LYS A 59 1.75 11.50 -2.00
CA LYS A 59 0.30 11.31 -2.21
C LYS A 59 -0.04 10.24 -3.25
N GLY A 60 0.97 9.76 -3.99
CA GLY A 60 0.77 8.95 -5.19
C GLY A 60 0.00 7.64 -4.93
N LEU A 61 0.27 6.95 -3.83
CA LEU A 61 -0.42 5.70 -3.48
C LEU A 61 -1.89 5.91 -3.13
N ASN A 62 -2.20 6.90 -2.28
CA ASN A 62 -3.58 7.24 -1.92
C ASN A 62 -4.36 7.78 -3.13
N GLN A 63 -3.74 8.66 -3.94
CA GLN A 63 -4.35 9.14 -5.18
C GLN A 63 -4.62 8.00 -6.16
N LEU A 64 -3.67 7.08 -6.35
CA LEU A 64 -3.84 5.90 -7.18
C LEU A 64 -5.00 5.04 -6.67
N THR A 65 -5.08 4.77 -5.36
CA THR A 65 -6.21 4.01 -4.81
C THR A 65 -7.54 4.69 -5.01
N ASN A 66 -7.61 6.02 -4.88
CA ASN A 66 -8.85 6.77 -5.07
C ASN A 66 -9.31 6.76 -6.54
N ILE A 67 -8.37 6.88 -7.49
CA ILE A 67 -8.69 6.79 -8.92
C ILE A 67 -9.19 5.38 -9.27
N LEU A 68 -8.50 4.35 -8.79
CA LEU A 68 -8.83 2.97 -9.08
C LEU A 68 -10.16 2.53 -8.44
N SER A 69 -10.50 3.04 -7.24
CA SER A 69 -11.76 2.72 -6.58
C SER A 69 -12.97 3.33 -7.27
N GLN A 70 -12.79 4.48 -7.91
CA GLN A 70 -13.86 5.20 -8.64
C GLN A 70 -14.01 4.75 -10.09
N THR A 71 -13.07 3.94 -10.61
CA THR A 71 -13.10 3.48 -12.00
C THR A 71 -13.58 2.04 -12.08
N PRO A 72 -14.69 1.73 -12.77
CA PRO A 72 -15.14 0.36 -13.00
C PRO A 72 -14.02 -0.49 -13.64
N GLY A 73 -13.75 -1.67 -13.07
CA GLY A 73 -12.65 -2.54 -13.52
C GLY A 73 -11.25 -2.06 -13.10
N GLY A 74 -11.16 -1.03 -12.26
CA GLY A 74 -9.92 -0.60 -11.62
C GLY A 74 -9.45 -1.61 -10.60
N ASN A 75 -8.17 -1.99 -10.68
CA ASN A 75 -7.56 -2.96 -9.79
C ASN A 75 -6.19 -2.48 -9.30
N LEU A 76 -5.90 -2.72 -8.03
CA LEU A 76 -4.59 -2.57 -7.41
C LEU A 76 -4.24 -3.83 -6.64
N ARG A 77 -2.98 -4.25 -6.73
CA ARG A 77 -2.33 -5.14 -5.78
C ARG A 77 -1.01 -4.53 -5.34
N LEU A 78 -0.85 -4.35 -4.05
CA LEU A 78 0.38 -3.91 -3.43
C LEU A 78 0.88 -5.04 -2.55
N TYR A 79 1.99 -5.65 -2.94
CA TYR A 79 2.72 -6.61 -2.13
C TYR A 79 3.87 -5.88 -1.45
N SER A 80 4.09 -6.13 -0.16
CA SER A 80 5.32 -5.75 0.49
C SER A 80 5.68 -6.75 1.57
N ASN A 81 6.90 -7.28 1.48
CA ASN A 81 7.36 -8.40 2.29
C ASN A 81 6.35 -9.56 2.28
N TYR A 82 5.73 -9.89 3.41
CA TYR A 82 4.75 -10.98 3.52
C TYR A 82 3.33 -10.54 3.17
N GLY A 83 3.06 -9.24 3.17
CA GLY A 83 1.72 -8.69 3.07
C GLY A 83 1.29 -8.35 1.65
N CYS A 84 -0.02 -8.41 1.41
CA CYS A 84 -0.66 -7.89 0.23
C CYS A 84 -1.95 -7.15 0.57
N TYR A 85 -2.05 -5.94 0.02
CA TYR A 85 -3.28 -5.17 -0.08
C TYR A 85 -3.83 -5.29 -1.52
N THR A 86 -5.10 -5.64 -1.66
CA THR A 86 -5.80 -5.64 -2.94
C THR A 86 -6.98 -4.67 -2.89
N LEU A 87 -7.10 -3.81 -3.90
CA LEU A 87 -8.29 -3.02 -4.18
C LEU A 87 -8.87 -3.51 -5.50
N ARG A 88 -10.15 -3.92 -5.49
CA ARG A 88 -10.88 -4.35 -6.67
C ARG A 88 -12.35 -4.02 -6.49
N ASP A 89 -12.94 -3.34 -7.46
CA ASP A 89 -14.36 -2.97 -7.45
C ASP A 89 -14.76 -2.26 -6.13
N ASP A 90 -13.94 -1.27 -5.72
CA ASP A 90 -14.03 -0.53 -4.44
C ASP A 90 -13.89 -1.38 -3.15
N LYS A 91 -13.66 -2.69 -3.27
CA LYS A 91 -13.47 -3.60 -2.14
C LYS A 91 -12.00 -3.80 -1.83
N ARG A 92 -11.68 -3.81 -0.54
CA ARG A 92 -10.33 -3.97 -0.01
C ARG A 92 -10.16 -5.36 0.57
N TYR A 93 -9.07 -6.03 0.22
CA TYR A 93 -8.73 -7.35 0.71
C TYR A 93 -7.30 -7.35 1.23
N LEU A 94 -7.11 -7.89 2.43
CA LEU A 94 -5.81 -8.05 3.06
C LEU A 94 -5.44 -9.53 3.09
N ARG A 95 -4.21 -9.84 2.72
CA ARG A 95 -3.69 -11.21 2.76
C ARG A 95 -2.21 -11.18 3.10
N ASP A 96 -1.79 -12.04 4.02
CA ASP A 96 -0.39 -12.33 4.28
C ASP A 96 -0.04 -13.71 3.72
N TYR A 97 1.20 -13.86 3.27
CA TYR A 97 1.74 -15.08 2.71
C TYR A 97 2.80 -15.69 3.62
N LYS A 98 3.10 -16.97 3.42
CA LYS A 98 4.16 -17.68 4.17
C LYS A 98 5.57 -17.29 3.73
N THR A 99 5.69 -16.69 2.55
CA THR A 99 6.95 -16.29 1.93
C THR A 99 6.92 -14.82 1.59
N THR A 100 8.06 -14.17 1.76
CA THR A 100 8.26 -12.74 1.51
C THR A 100 8.75 -12.49 0.09
N ILE A 101 8.35 -11.35 -0.50
CA ILE A 101 8.92 -10.85 -1.76
C ILE A 101 10.22 -10.05 -1.56
N ASN A 102 10.64 -9.82 -0.31
CA ASN A 102 11.82 -9.03 0.08
C ASN A 102 11.87 -7.67 -0.64
N GLY A 103 10.78 -6.92 -0.55
CA GLY A 103 10.58 -5.75 -1.40
C GLY A 103 9.16 -5.20 -1.36
N THR A 104 8.86 -4.42 -2.40
CA THR A 104 7.54 -3.86 -2.69
C THR A 104 7.23 -4.08 -4.17
N LEU A 105 6.06 -4.65 -4.46
CA LEU A 105 5.51 -4.78 -5.82
C LEU A 105 4.18 -4.04 -5.86
N ILE A 106 4.06 -3.04 -6.72
CA ILE A 106 2.81 -2.31 -6.96
C ILE A 106 2.34 -2.67 -8.37
N SER A 107 1.20 -3.33 -8.47
CA SER A 107 0.54 -3.70 -9.73
C SER A 107 -0.81 -3.03 -9.80
N TRP A 108 -1.09 -2.25 -10.84
CA TRP A 108 -2.41 -1.70 -11.06
C TRP A 108 -2.87 -1.82 -12.51
N SER A 109 -4.19 -1.76 -12.70
CA SER A 109 -4.79 -1.82 -14.03
C SER A 109 -6.07 -1.02 -14.12
N LEU A 110 -6.31 -0.49 -15.31
CA LEU A 110 -7.54 0.19 -15.71
C LEU A 110 -7.96 -0.30 -17.09
N PRO A 111 -9.25 -0.57 -17.33
CA PRO A 111 -9.75 -0.77 -18.68
C PRO A 111 -9.60 0.54 -19.47
N ILE A 112 -9.07 0.45 -20.69
CA ILE A 112 -9.14 1.57 -21.64
C ILE A 112 -10.36 1.28 -22.52
N LYS A 113 -11.27 2.24 -22.62
CA LYS A 113 -12.28 2.22 -23.68
C LYS A 113 -11.66 2.86 -24.91
N GLU A 114 -11.73 2.17 -26.03
CA GLU A 114 -11.49 2.75 -27.37
C GLU A 114 -12.58 3.76 -27.71
#